data_AF-A0A1I6LS79-F1
#
_entry.id   AF-A0A1I6LS79-F1
#
_cell.length_a   1.000
_cell.length_b   1.000
_cell.length_c   1.000
_cell.angle_alpha   90.00
_cell.angle_beta   90.00
_cell.angle_gamma   90.00
#
_symmetry.space_group_name_H-M   'P 1'
#
loop_
_entity.id
_entity.type
_entity.pdbx_description
1 polymer ?
#
loop_
_entity_poly.entity_id
_entity_poly.type
_entity_poly.pdbx_seq_one_letter_code
_entity_poly.pdbx_strand_id
1 'polypeptide(L)'
;MSNPAISYLPAETEIAPVKRPMPEGMRATGRKLRLSGVTSGDPMGELLAALPDALGRRMRFFEPTAEEQSFDELWLANALDAVRAGDEPRYRFAMLSRMSKARAASLHFLMCRAAYSLDIV
;
A
#
# COMPACT_ATOMS: atom_id res chain seq x y z
N MET A 1 22.02 -12.34 52.54
CA MET A 1 22.03 -10.93 52.09
C MET A 1 21.55 -10.89 50.65
N SER A 2 20.49 -10.11 50.42
CA SER A 2 19.96 -9.48 49.19
C SER A 2 19.76 -10.25 47.87
N ASN A 3 18.51 -10.23 47.42
CA ASN A 3 18.01 -10.35 46.03
C ASN A 3 17.60 -8.92 45.55
N PRO A 4 17.11 -8.63 44.32
CA PRO A 4 17.37 -9.11 42.94
C PRO A 4 17.74 -7.93 41.99
N ALA A 5 18.08 -8.19 40.72
CA ALA A 5 17.86 -7.20 39.66
C ALA A 5 17.34 -7.86 38.38
N ILE A 6 16.15 -7.42 38.01
CA ILE A 6 15.38 -7.75 36.80
C ILE A 6 16.15 -7.28 35.56
N SER A 7 16.18 -8.10 34.50
CA SER A 7 16.29 -7.56 33.15
C SER A 7 15.36 -8.28 32.18
N TYR A 8 14.24 -7.60 31.94
CA TYR A 8 13.41 -7.51 30.75
C TYR A 8 13.42 -8.67 29.72
N LEU A 9 12.25 -9.32 29.63
CA LEU A 9 11.40 -9.58 28.45
C LEU A 9 12.03 -9.61 27.04
N PRO A 10 11.48 -10.45 26.14
CA PRO A 10 12.15 -10.94 24.94
C PRO A 10 12.43 -9.80 23.95
N ALA A 11 13.63 -9.81 23.38
CA ALA A 11 13.93 -9.04 22.20
C ALA A 11 12.91 -9.43 21.12
N GLU A 12 12.05 -8.46 20.84
CA GLU A 12 11.29 -8.22 19.62
C GLU A 12 11.36 -9.38 18.63
N THR A 13 10.21 -10.05 18.44
CA THR A 13 9.94 -10.75 17.19
C THR A 13 10.36 -9.85 16.04
N GLU A 14 11.54 -10.12 15.50
CA GLU A 14 12.01 -9.63 14.23
C GLU A 14 10.98 -10.17 13.24
N ILE A 15 9.97 -9.34 12.94
CA ILE A 15 8.95 -9.69 11.96
C ILE A 15 9.71 -9.64 10.64
N ALA A 16 10.28 -10.78 10.26
CA ALA A 16 10.95 -10.94 8.98
C ALA A 16 10.05 -10.31 7.91
N PRO A 17 10.59 -9.46 7.03
CA PRO A 17 9.78 -8.75 6.08
C PRO A 17 9.04 -9.77 5.26
N VAL A 18 7.71 -9.79 5.43
CA VAL A 18 6.88 -10.70 4.68
C VAL A 18 7.01 -10.22 3.24
N LYS A 19 7.74 -10.97 2.41
CA LYS A 19 7.71 -10.85 0.95
C LYS A 19 6.31 -11.23 0.48
N ARG A 20 5.36 -10.34 0.76
CA ARG A 20 3.99 -10.47 0.26
C ARG A 20 4.08 -10.16 -1.23
N PRO A 21 3.62 -11.04 -2.13
CA PRO A 21 3.31 -10.60 -3.48
C PRO A 21 2.46 -9.35 -3.35
N MET A 22 2.82 -8.30 -4.09
CA MET A 22 2.26 -6.95 -3.93
C MET A 22 0.72 -6.88 -3.77
N PRO A 23 -0.09 -7.75 -4.40
CA PRO A 23 -1.53 -7.90 -4.11
C PRO A 23 -1.87 -8.22 -2.65
N GLU A 24 -1.14 -9.12 -2.00
CA GLU A 24 -1.37 -9.52 -0.61
C GLU A 24 -0.97 -8.40 0.38
N GLY A 25 0.13 -7.68 0.08
CA GLY A 25 0.53 -6.49 0.83
C GLY A 25 -0.53 -5.39 0.76
N MET A 26 -1.01 -5.08 -0.44
CA MET A 26 -2.09 -4.10 -0.66
C MET A 26 -3.38 -4.48 0.07
N ARG A 27 -3.79 -5.76 0.01
CA ARG A 27 -5.00 -6.23 0.70
C ARG A 27 -4.87 -6.15 2.21
N ALA A 28 -3.72 -6.51 2.77
CA ALA A 28 -3.46 -6.40 4.21
C ALA A 28 -3.53 -4.94 4.68
N THR A 29 -2.90 -4.00 3.96
CA THR A 29 -2.99 -2.57 4.29
C THR A 29 -4.40 -2.03 4.09
N GLY A 30 -5.08 -2.36 2.99
CA GLY A 30 -6.46 -1.96 2.74
C GLY A 30 -7.44 -2.49 3.79
N ARG A 31 -7.20 -3.70 4.32
CA ARG A 31 -7.95 -4.25 5.46
C ARG A 31 -7.64 -3.50 6.75
N LYS A 32 -6.37 -3.23 7.06
CA LYS A 32 -5.96 -2.44 8.23
C LYS A 32 -6.65 -1.07 8.21
N LEU A 33 -6.62 -0.35 7.09
CA LEU A 33 -7.29 0.93 6.92
C LEU A 33 -8.79 0.88 7.17
N ARG A 34 -9.48 -0.12 6.60
CA ARG A 34 -10.92 -0.32 6.83
C ARG A 34 -11.26 -0.55 8.30
N LEU A 35 -10.37 -1.22 9.03
CA LEU A 35 -10.60 -1.61 10.42
C LEU A 35 -10.14 -0.54 11.43
N SER A 36 -9.03 0.15 11.16
CA SER A 36 -8.43 1.10 12.11
C SER A 36 -8.73 2.57 11.81
N GLY A 37 -9.01 2.92 10.54
CA GLY A 37 -9.14 4.31 10.09
C GLY A 37 -7.83 5.13 10.17
N VAL A 38 -6.75 4.56 10.70
CA VAL A 38 -5.46 5.25 10.88
C VAL A 38 -4.55 4.97 9.68
N THR A 39 -4.26 6.04 8.93
CA THR A 39 -3.40 6.04 7.73
C THR A 39 -2.04 6.68 7.96
N SER A 40 -1.88 7.44 9.06
CA SER A 40 -0.74 8.33 9.27
C SER A 40 0.57 7.57 9.42
N GLY A 41 1.56 7.90 8.58
CA GLY A 41 2.91 7.34 8.64
C GLY A 41 3.16 6.12 7.75
N ASP A 42 2.10 5.51 7.18
CA ASP A 42 2.21 4.41 6.20
C ASP A 42 1.96 4.97 4.79
N PRO A 43 2.98 5.03 3.90
CA PRO A 43 2.81 5.56 2.54
C PRO A 43 1.74 4.84 1.71
N MET A 44 1.61 3.52 1.87
CA MET A 44 0.55 2.76 1.21
C MET A 44 -0.81 3.07 1.84
N GLY A 45 -0.83 3.24 3.17
CA GLY A 45 -1.97 3.70 3.94
C GLY A 45 -2.56 5.01 3.43
N GLU A 46 -1.70 6.02 3.28
CA GLU A 46 -2.05 7.35 2.79
C GLU A 46 -2.55 7.33 1.34
N LEU A 47 -1.89 6.57 0.46
CA LEU A 47 -2.31 6.39 -0.93
C LEU A 47 -3.72 5.77 -1.02
N LEU A 48 -3.94 4.66 -0.32
CA LEU A 48 -5.23 3.95 -0.33
C LEU A 48 -6.37 4.79 0.26
N ALA A 49 -6.07 5.71 1.18
CA ALA A 49 -7.06 6.65 1.71
C ALA A 49 -7.39 7.81 0.75
N ALA A 50 -6.43 8.25 -0.06
CA ALA A 50 -6.63 9.33 -1.04
C ALA A 50 -7.29 8.84 -2.36
N LEU A 51 -7.13 7.55 -2.69
CA LEU A 51 -7.63 6.96 -3.94
C LEU A 51 -9.15 7.07 -4.14
N PRO A 52 -10.02 6.86 -3.12
CA PRO A 52 -11.46 6.98 -3.29
C PRO A 52 -11.91 8.36 -3.79
N ASP A 53 -11.29 9.43 -3.28
CA ASP A 53 -11.63 10.80 -3.67
C ASP A 53 -11.17 11.11 -5.10
N ALA A 54 -9.98 10.62 -5.46
CA ALA A 54 -9.46 10.77 -6.82
C ALA A 54 -10.28 9.98 -7.86
N LEU A 55 -10.70 8.76 -7.50
CA LEU A 55 -11.51 7.91 -8.37
C LEU A 55 -13.00 8.29 -8.36
N GLY A 56 -13.46 9.07 -7.38
CA GLY A 56 -14.87 9.37 -7.14
C GLY A 56 -15.69 8.13 -6.73
N ARG A 57 -15.03 7.05 -6.32
CA ARG A 57 -15.64 5.79 -5.89
C ARG A 57 -14.70 5.03 -4.97
N ARG A 58 -15.26 4.20 -4.10
CA ARG A 58 -14.46 3.24 -3.33
C ARG A 58 -13.89 2.16 -4.24
N MET A 59 -12.63 1.82 -4.03
CA MET A 59 -11.99 0.69 -4.70
C MET A 59 -12.53 -0.63 -4.16
N ARG A 60 -12.67 -1.62 -5.04
CA ARG A 60 -13.02 -2.98 -4.68
C ARG A 60 -11.76 -3.78 -4.39
N PHE A 61 -11.56 -4.17 -3.15
CA PHE A 61 -10.52 -5.13 -2.75
C PHE A 61 -11.19 -6.43 -2.36
N PHE A 62 -10.62 -7.55 -2.80
CA PHE A 62 -11.03 -8.86 -2.31
C PHE A 62 -10.32 -9.18 -1.00
N GLU A 63 -10.76 -10.25 -0.34
CA GLU A 63 -10.10 -10.71 0.89
C GLU A 63 -8.66 -11.13 0.60
N PRO A 64 -7.72 -10.95 1.54
CA PRO A 64 -6.31 -11.33 1.36
C PRO A 64 -6.14 -12.74 0.81
N THR A 65 -6.97 -13.68 1.27
CA THR A 65 -6.95 -15.11 0.91
C THR A 65 -7.68 -15.44 -0.40
N ALA A 66 -8.29 -14.47 -1.07
CA ALA A 66 -8.99 -14.72 -2.34
C ALA A 66 -7.99 -15.01 -3.47
N GLU A 67 -8.24 -16.08 -4.23
CA GLU A 67 -7.43 -16.46 -5.39
C GLU A 67 -7.57 -15.45 -6.54
N GLU A 68 -8.77 -14.89 -6.71
CA GLU A 68 -9.05 -13.90 -7.73
C GLU A 68 -8.57 -12.51 -7.33
N GLN A 69 -8.36 -11.65 -8.32
CA GLN A 69 -8.05 -10.23 -8.13
C GLN A 69 -9.12 -9.36 -8.76
N SER A 70 -9.46 -8.26 -8.09
CA SER A 70 -10.35 -7.28 -8.68
C SER A 70 -9.64 -6.48 -9.78
N PHE A 71 -10.40 -5.88 -10.69
CA PHE A 71 -9.87 -4.93 -11.65
C PHE A 71 -9.18 -3.73 -10.99
N ASP A 72 -9.59 -3.33 -9.78
CA ASP A 72 -8.97 -2.22 -9.05
C ASP A 72 -7.62 -2.63 -8.45
N GLU A 73 -7.51 -3.88 -7.97
CA GLU A 73 -6.26 -4.46 -7.48
C GLU A 73 -5.24 -4.60 -8.61
N LEU A 74 -5.64 -5.17 -9.75
CA LEU A 74 -4.79 -5.33 -10.94
C LEU A 74 -4.31 -4.00 -11.48
N TRP A 75 -5.18 -2.99 -11.50
CA TRP A 75 -4.83 -1.65 -11.96
C TRP A 75 -3.82 -0.98 -11.03
N LEU A 76 -4.07 -1.02 -9.72
CA LEU A 76 -3.17 -0.40 -8.74
C LEU A 76 -1.81 -1.09 -8.75
N ALA A 77 -1.82 -2.42 -8.85
CA ALA A 77 -0.62 -3.23 -9.00
C ALA A 77 0.19 -2.81 -10.22
N ASN A 78 -0.45 -2.78 -11.39
CA ASN A 78 0.18 -2.36 -12.63
C ASN A 78 0.76 -0.94 -12.55
N ALA A 79 0.08 0.00 -11.89
CA ALA A 79 0.56 1.37 -11.76
C ALA A 79 1.76 1.48 -10.82
N LEU A 80 1.78 0.76 -9.69
CA LEU A 80 2.90 0.71 -8.77
C LEU A 80 4.12 0.04 -9.42
N ASP A 81 3.92 -1.07 -10.14
CA ASP A 81 5.00 -1.74 -10.87
C ASP A 81 5.60 -0.85 -11.96
N ALA A 82 4.78 -0.08 -12.69
CA ALA A 82 5.27 0.86 -13.69
C ALA A 82 6.15 1.95 -13.06
N VAL A 83 5.79 2.46 -11.87
CA VAL A 83 6.63 3.40 -11.12
C VAL A 83 7.97 2.77 -10.75
N ARG A 84 7.96 1.55 -10.21
CA ARG A 84 9.19 0.84 -9.81
C ARG A 84 10.10 0.54 -11.01
N ALA A 85 9.51 0.23 -12.16
CA ALA A 85 10.24 -0.02 -13.40
C ALA A 85 10.75 1.26 -14.09
N GLY A 86 10.37 2.46 -13.62
CA GLY A 86 10.66 3.72 -14.31
C GLY A 86 9.90 3.88 -15.63
N ASP A 87 8.83 3.12 -15.84
CA ASP A 87 8.02 3.12 -17.08
C ASP A 87 6.97 4.24 -17.01
N GLU A 88 7.40 5.46 -17.34
CA GLU A 88 6.54 6.64 -17.34
C GLU A 88 5.32 6.50 -18.27
N PRO A 89 5.43 6.02 -19.52
CA PRO A 89 4.27 5.87 -20.40
C PRO A 89 3.21 4.93 -19.83
N ARG A 90 3.61 3.77 -19.29
CA ARG A 90 2.69 2.80 -18.68
C ARG A 90 2.03 3.37 -17.43
N TYR A 91 2.80 4.02 -16.57
CA TYR A 91 2.27 4.68 -15.37
C TYR A 91 1.26 5.76 -15.74
N ARG A 92 1.62 6.65 -16.68
CA ARG A 92 0.75 7.72 -17.16
C ARG A 92 -0.55 7.16 -17.75
N PHE A 93 -0.45 6.14 -18.59
CA PHE A 93 -1.61 5.47 -19.17
C PHE A 93 -2.52 4.89 -18.08
N ALA A 94 -1.94 4.16 -17.12
CA ALA A 94 -2.69 3.57 -16.02
C ALA A 94 -3.46 4.63 -15.23
N MET A 95 -2.84 5.74 -14.86
CA MET A 95 -3.50 6.82 -14.13
C MET A 95 -4.61 7.47 -14.97
N LEU A 96 -4.30 7.90 -16.20
CA LEU A 96 -5.25 8.63 -17.06
C LEU A 96 -6.40 7.76 -17.56
N SER A 97 -6.28 6.42 -17.52
CA SER A 97 -7.38 5.51 -17.86
C SER A 97 -8.55 5.55 -16.87
N ARG A 98 -8.35 6.11 -15.67
CA ARG A 98 -9.35 6.10 -14.58
C ARG A 98 -9.65 7.43 -13.94
N MET A 99 -8.83 8.44 -14.18
CA MET A 99 -9.02 9.76 -13.58
C MET A 99 -8.50 10.87 -14.50
N SER A 100 -8.94 12.09 -14.24
CA SER A 100 -8.43 13.25 -14.97
C SER A 100 -6.97 13.54 -14.64
N LYS A 101 -6.28 14.27 -15.53
CA LYS A 101 -4.89 14.69 -15.32
C LYS A 101 -4.67 15.42 -13.99
N ALA A 102 -5.62 16.26 -13.57
CA ALA A 102 -5.52 16.99 -12.31
C ALA A 102 -5.50 16.05 -11.10
N ARG A 103 -6.38 15.05 -11.07
CA ARG A 103 -6.43 14.04 -10.00
C ARG A 103 -5.25 13.08 -10.03
N ALA A 104 -4.77 12.74 -11.23
CA ALA A 104 -3.55 11.95 -11.38
C ALA A 104 -2.33 12.70 -10.83
N ALA A 105 -2.22 14.01 -11.09
CA ALA A 105 -1.15 14.83 -10.57
C ALA A 105 -1.17 14.92 -9.04
N SER A 106 -2.34 15.08 -8.42
CA SER A 106 -2.46 15.13 -6.95
C SER A 106 -2.05 13.81 -6.28
N LEU A 107 -2.20 12.68 -6.97
CA LEU A 107 -1.80 11.36 -6.45
C LEU A 107 -0.35 10.98 -6.78
N HIS A 108 0.31 11.68 -7.71
CA HIS A 108 1.59 11.24 -8.24
C HIS A 108 2.65 11.04 -7.15
N PHE A 109 2.76 12.00 -6.22
CA PHE A 109 3.72 11.90 -5.13
C PHE A 109 3.41 10.72 -4.19
N LEU A 110 2.14 10.48 -3.87
CA LEU A 110 1.72 9.34 -3.04
C LEU A 110 2.01 8.01 -3.73
N MET A 111 1.78 7.92 -5.04
CA MET A 111 2.10 6.72 -5.83
C MET A 111 3.60 6.42 -5.80
N CYS A 112 4.45 7.42 -6.03
CA CYS A 112 5.90 7.27 -5.95
C CYS A 112 6.34 6.85 -4.55
N ARG A 113 5.87 7.56 -3.51
CA ARG A 113 6.24 7.27 -2.13
C ARG A 113 5.80 5.85 -1.71
N ALA A 114 4.59 5.44 -2.07
CA ALA A 114 4.09 4.09 -1.81
C ALA A 114 4.90 3.03 -2.55
N ALA A 115 5.20 3.24 -3.84
CA ALA A 115 5.98 2.31 -4.65
C ALA A 115 7.38 2.07 -4.08
N TYR A 116 8.08 3.13 -3.63
CA TYR A 116 9.41 3.01 -3.04
C TYR A 116 9.40 2.51 -1.60
N SER A 117 8.32 2.74 -0.84
CA SER A 117 8.21 2.20 0.52
C SER A 117 8.12 0.67 0.56
N LEU A 118 7.67 0.05 -0.54
CA LEU A 118 7.63 -1.41 -0.69
C LEU A 118 9.02 -2.04 -0.85
N ASP A 119 10.05 -1.25 -1.19
CA ASP A 119 11.42 -1.74 -1.38
C ASP A 119 12.27 -1.63 -0.11
N ILE A 120 11.79 -0.93 0.91
CA ILE A 120 12.49 -0.68 2.18
C ILE A 120 12.07 -1.68 3.27
N VAL A 121 11.00 -2.45 3.05
CA VAL A 121 10.49 -3.48 3.96
C VAL A 121 10.98 -4.84 3.53
#